data_AF-A0A6A6ZGW8-F1
#
_entry.id   AF-A0A6A6ZGW8-F1
#
_cell.length_a   1.000
_cell.length_b   1.000
_cell.length_c   1.000
_cell.angle_alpha   90.00
_cell.angle_beta   90.00
_cell.angle_gamma   90.00
#
_symmetry.space_group_name_H-M   'P 1'
#
loop_
_entity.id
_entity.type
_entity.pdbx_description
1 polymer ?
#
loop_
_entity_poly.entity_id
_entity_poly.type
_entity_poly.pdbx_seq_one_letter_code
_entity_poly.pdbx_strand_id
1 'polypeptide(L)'
;MKQYLSTVLFSLALHHLGATFPTNGRVDDRTLFGRAVGDTCRASEGSGKCLNTSDCKGISYPTGLCPRDPSNVQCCVEITCRVGSNSGFCRSKSNNGCSGGTFHTGACPGSSDIQCCIKLSTSPTPSPLPTPIDCRKTLSCTFAQIEATSMDTRLAYMKAMQANFFGPLNAGNQFRAIEGVITFFSQNNLGAPNSWVSYVDAGIVEGIQNGGANVLGLHSKDGGNPGTALWADFFRKMKAGGYEDRDKHDFGWSISEEKSTGYGKQLADAKFSASGRESLWYMSTQVFRWIMRNKGLSVAAIRGVITVNAVTNPSLLAFLPLVDDLVDWFTDITDIKPTLCFSKAVWDVVDPSPASIAQLPVEILKKIVPELIVCFKNR
;
A
#
# COMPACT_ATOMS: atom_id res chain seq x y z
N MET A 1 -17.45 26.30 -29.47
CA MET A 1 -17.05 27.13 -28.30
C MET A 1 -17.60 26.63 -26.95
N LYS A 2 -18.05 25.35 -26.83
CA LYS A 2 -18.56 24.74 -25.56
C LYS A 2 -17.72 23.55 -25.05
N GLN A 3 -16.59 23.23 -25.70
CA GLN A 3 -15.73 22.08 -25.34
C GLN A 3 -14.45 22.46 -24.58
N TYR A 4 -14.18 23.75 -24.37
CA TYR A 4 -12.94 24.23 -23.73
C TYR A 4 -13.10 24.72 -22.29
N LEU A 5 -14.31 24.74 -21.72
CA LEU A 5 -14.54 25.22 -20.35
C LEU A 5 -14.33 24.14 -19.25
N SER A 6 -14.49 22.84 -19.55
CA SER A 6 -14.34 21.78 -18.53
C SER A 6 -12.88 21.44 -18.19
N THR A 7 -11.94 21.69 -19.10
CA THR A 7 -10.51 21.38 -18.89
C THR A 7 -9.81 22.43 -18.02
N VAL A 8 -10.34 23.66 -17.99
CA VAL A 8 -9.72 24.79 -17.28
C VAL A 8 -10.07 24.80 -15.78
N LEU A 9 -11.29 24.38 -15.41
CA LEU A 9 -11.68 24.30 -13.99
C LEU A 9 -10.97 23.16 -13.22
N PHE A 10 -10.57 22.08 -13.91
CA PHE A 10 -9.81 20.99 -13.29
C PHE A 10 -8.32 21.29 -13.09
N SER A 11 -7.74 22.17 -13.91
CA SER A 11 -6.34 22.55 -13.79
C SER A 11 -6.11 23.55 -12.65
N LEU A 12 -7.07 24.44 -12.36
CA LEU A 12 -6.95 25.44 -11.29
C LEU A 12 -7.05 24.86 -9.87
N ALA A 13 -7.74 23.73 -9.66
CA ALA A 13 -7.89 23.14 -8.33
C ALA A 13 -6.66 22.32 -7.86
N LEU A 14 -5.73 21.96 -8.76
CA LEU A 14 -4.54 21.17 -8.43
C LEU A 14 -3.21 21.96 -8.38
N HIS A 15 -3.22 23.26 -8.69
CA HIS A 15 -2.01 24.10 -8.57
C HIS A 15 -1.61 24.41 -7.11
N HIS A 16 -2.41 24.04 -6.12
CA HIS A 16 -2.06 24.20 -4.70
C HIS A 16 -1.27 23.02 -4.08
N LEU A 17 -0.86 22.02 -4.87
CA LEU A 17 0.03 20.94 -4.44
C LEU A 17 1.48 21.10 -4.90
N GLY A 18 1.87 22.29 -5.38
CA GLY A 18 3.23 22.60 -5.82
C GLY A 18 4.23 22.75 -4.68
N ALA A 19 4.74 21.64 -4.14
CA ALA A 19 6.06 21.64 -3.55
C ALA A 19 7.08 21.74 -4.69
N THR A 20 7.76 22.87 -4.80
CA THR A 20 8.86 23.08 -5.75
C THR A 20 10.02 22.16 -5.40
N PHE A 21 10.30 21.17 -6.24
CA PHE A 21 11.54 20.40 -6.20
C PHE A 21 12.63 21.17 -6.97
N PRO A 22 13.83 21.39 -6.41
CA PRO A 22 14.92 22.00 -7.15
C PRO A 22 15.49 21.00 -8.15
N THR A 23 15.41 21.31 -9.44
CA THR A 23 16.13 20.61 -10.50
C THR A 23 17.53 21.19 -10.61
N ASN A 24 18.52 20.46 -10.11
CA ASN A 24 19.92 20.67 -10.49
C ASN A 24 20.60 19.30 -10.60
N GLY A 25 20.90 18.89 -11.83
CA GLY A 25 21.56 17.61 -12.10
C GLY A 25 21.58 17.26 -13.57
N ARG A 26 22.55 17.85 -14.27
CA ARG A 26 23.13 17.49 -15.58
C ARG A 26 22.76 16.09 -16.09
N VAL A 27 22.10 16.03 -17.25
CA VAL A 27 21.93 14.81 -18.05
C VAL A 27 23.27 14.52 -18.74
N ASP A 28 23.88 13.38 -18.43
CA ASP A 28 24.99 12.83 -19.21
C ASP A 28 24.39 11.90 -20.28
N ASP A 29 24.55 12.31 -21.52
CA ASP A 29 24.06 11.68 -22.74
C ASP A 29 25.05 10.62 -23.21
N ARG A 30 25.06 9.45 -22.56
CA ARG A 30 25.73 8.23 -23.07
C ARG A 30 25.07 6.94 -22.57
N THR A 31 24.05 6.45 -23.29
CA THR A 31 23.83 5.01 -23.61
C THR A 31 22.62 4.86 -24.55
N LEU A 32 22.85 5.09 -25.84
CA LEU A 32 21.82 5.09 -26.90
C LEU A 32 21.40 3.67 -27.38
N PHE A 33 21.77 2.58 -26.69
CA PHE A 33 21.23 1.22 -26.91
C PHE A 33 21.30 0.36 -25.62
N GLY A 34 20.81 0.88 -24.49
CA GLY A 34 20.84 0.20 -23.19
C GLY A 34 19.64 -0.73 -22.94
N ARG A 35 19.88 -2.05 -23.05
CA ARG A 35 19.51 -3.15 -22.12
C ARG A 35 18.17 -3.04 -21.35
N ALA A 36 17.33 -4.08 -21.42
CA ALA A 36 16.03 -4.12 -20.73
C ALA A 36 15.94 -5.27 -19.72
N VAL A 37 16.68 -5.15 -18.61
CA VAL A 37 16.37 -5.92 -17.40
C VAL A 37 14.90 -5.67 -17.05
N GLY A 38 14.10 -6.73 -16.96
CA GLY A 38 12.65 -6.69 -16.74
C GLY A 38 11.81 -7.27 -17.88
N ASP A 39 12.41 -7.56 -19.05
CA ASP A 39 11.73 -8.18 -20.20
C ASP A 39 11.11 -9.54 -19.87
N THR A 40 10.02 -9.90 -20.56
CA THR A 40 9.39 -11.21 -20.39
C THR A 40 10.21 -12.30 -21.04
N CYS A 41 10.37 -13.42 -20.34
CA CYS A 41 11.03 -14.62 -20.85
C CYS A 41 10.13 -15.84 -20.62
N ARG A 42 10.46 -16.98 -21.24
CA ARG A 42 9.71 -18.23 -21.09
C ARG A 42 10.67 -19.40 -20.91
N ALA A 43 10.46 -20.18 -19.85
CA ALA A 43 11.17 -21.42 -19.57
C ALA A 43 10.19 -22.60 -19.50
N SER A 44 10.72 -23.79 -19.24
CA SER A 44 9.96 -25.04 -19.18
C SER A 44 8.84 -25.02 -18.13
N GLU A 45 9.07 -24.37 -17.00
CA GLU A 45 8.13 -24.31 -15.87
C GLU A 45 7.16 -23.12 -15.97
N GLY A 46 7.33 -22.22 -16.94
CA GLY A 46 6.38 -21.13 -17.18
C GLY A 46 7.00 -19.84 -17.73
N SER A 47 6.19 -18.79 -17.71
CA SER A 47 6.61 -17.43 -18.06
C SER A 47 7.34 -16.78 -16.88
N GLY A 48 8.37 -16.00 -17.19
CA GLY A 48 9.20 -15.30 -16.22
C GLY A 48 9.62 -13.91 -16.68
N LYS A 49 10.55 -13.31 -15.94
CA LYS A 49 11.19 -12.04 -16.29
C LYS A 49 12.70 -12.13 -16.28
N CYS A 50 13.37 -11.39 -17.16
CA CYS A 50 14.82 -11.23 -17.16
C CYS A 50 15.23 -10.34 -15.98
N LEU A 51 15.76 -10.95 -14.92
CA LEU A 51 16.19 -10.26 -13.69
C LEU A 51 17.65 -10.58 -13.40
N ASN A 52 18.33 -9.75 -12.61
CA ASN A 52 19.62 -10.18 -12.06
C ASN A 52 19.42 -11.47 -11.26
N THR A 53 20.38 -12.39 -11.34
CA THR A 53 20.34 -13.67 -10.63
C THR A 53 20.19 -13.51 -9.11
N SER A 54 20.73 -12.43 -8.54
CA SER A 54 20.58 -12.05 -7.13
C SER A 54 19.15 -11.68 -6.75
N ASP A 55 18.40 -11.13 -7.69
CA ASP A 55 17.07 -10.55 -7.47
C ASP A 55 15.95 -11.58 -7.74
N CYS A 56 16.31 -12.70 -8.39
CA CYS A 56 15.38 -13.78 -8.67
C CYS A 56 15.03 -14.59 -7.42
N LYS A 57 13.77 -14.51 -6.97
CA LYS A 57 13.27 -15.33 -5.84
C LYS A 57 12.98 -16.77 -6.25
N GLY A 58 12.64 -16.98 -7.53
CA GLY A 58 12.23 -18.26 -8.10
C GLY A 58 13.35 -19.04 -8.80
N ILE A 59 12.99 -19.73 -9.88
CA ILE A 59 13.91 -20.53 -10.69
C ILE A 59 14.65 -19.60 -11.64
N SER A 60 15.97 -19.63 -11.59
CA SER A 60 16.83 -18.88 -12.51
C SER A 60 17.33 -19.82 -13.62
N TYR A 61 17.20 -19.42 -14.88
CA TYR A 61 17.69 -20.19 -16.03
C TYR A 61 18.90 -19.51 -16.67
N PRO A 62 20.07 -20.17 -16.68
CA PRO A 62 21.32 -19.58 -17.17
C PRO A 62 21.45 -19.60 -18.69
N THR A 63 20.65 -20.40 -19.39
CA THR A 63 20.65 -20.48 -20.86
C THR A 63 19.93 -19.26 -21.44
N GLY A 64 20.37 -18.78 -22.62
CA GLY A 64 20.08 -17.48 -23.25
C GLY A 64 18.62 -17.11 -23.54
N LEU A 65 17.74 -17.27 -22.56
CA LEU A 65 16.34 -16.84 -22.52
C LEU A 65 16.21 -15.33 -22.27
N CYS A 66 17.34 -14.67 -21.98
CA CYS A 66 17.52 -13.22 -21.93
C CYS A 66 18.68 -12.84 -22.89
N PRO A 67 18.52 -13.03 -24.22
CA PRO A 67 19.63 -13.06 -25.18
C PRO A 67 20.31 -11.69 -25.41
N ARG A 68 19.71 -10.60 -24.91
CA ARG A 68 20.22 -9.23 -25.06
C ARG A 68 20.76 -8.65 -23.75
N ASP A 69 20.75 -9.43 -22.68
CA ASP A 69 21.17 -8.99 -21.36
C ASP A 69 22.53 -9.59 -20.95
N PRO A 70 23.23 -8.96 -20.00
CA PRO A 70 24.45 -9.51 -19.41
C PRO A 70 24.24 -10.91 -18.81
N SER A 71 25.31 -11.70 -18.69
CA SER A 71 25.24 -13.08 -18.20
C SER A 71 24.74 -13.24 -16.76
N ASN A 72 24.77 -12.17 -15.96
CA ASN A 72 24.20 -12.13 -14.61
C ASN A 72 22.70 -11.80 -14.60
N VAL A 73 22.09 -11.59 -15.77
CA VAL A 73 20.65 -11.44 -15.96
C VAL A 73 20.13 -12.72 -16.57
N GLN A 74 19.21 -13.36 -15.88
CA GLN A 74 18.67 -14.67 -16.24
C GLN A 74 17.16 -14.64 -16.21
N CYS A 75 16.54 -15.58 -16.94
CA CYS A 75 15.09 -15.71 -16.87
C CYS A 75 14.71 -16.22 -15.48
N CYS A 76 13.89 -15.44 -14.77
CA CYS A 76 13.41 -15.76 -13.45
C CYS A 76 11.93 -16.16 -13.51
N VAL A 77 11.63 -17.40 -13.17
CA VAL A 77 10.26 -17.92 -13.08
C VAL A 77 9.90 -18.09 -11.60
N GLU A 78 9.02 -17.24 -11.10
CA GLU A 78 8.59 -17.26 -9.70
C GLU A 78 7.38 -18.17 -9.51
N ILE A 79 7.62 -19.34 -8.91
CA ILE A 79 6.58 -20.28 -8.49
C ILE A 79 6.63 -20.40 -6.98
N THR A 80 5.54 -20.05 -6.30
CA THR A 80 5.41 -20.21 -4.85
C THR A 80 5.15 -21.67 -4.50
N CYS A 81 5.74 -22.16 -3.42
CA CYS A 81 5.57 -23.52 -2.92
C CYS A 81 5.28 -23.53 -1.42
N ARG A 82 4.69 -24.63 -0.93
CA ARG A 82 4.32 -24.78 0.49
C ARG A 82 4.66 -26.17 1.01
N VAL A 83 5.26 -26.22 2.20
CA VAL A 83 5.57 -27.47 2.93
C VAL A 83 5.10 -27.31 4.36
N GLY A 84 4.00 -28.01 4.71
CA GLY A 84 3.32 -27.80 5.98
C GLY A 84 2.78 -26.37 6.14
N SER A 85 3.16 -25.70 7.21
CA SER A 85 2.81 -24.29 7.50
C SER A 85 3.75 -23.26 6.86
N ASN A 86 4.86 -23.68 6.25
CA ASN A 86 5.87 -22.77 5.72
C ASN A 86 5.72 -22.58 4.20
N SER A 87 5.87 -21.35 3.74
CA SER A 87 5.87 -20.96 2.32
C SER A 87 7.27 -20.61 1.83
N GLY A 88 7.54 -20.87 0.56
CA GLY A 88 8.79 -20.54 -0.10
C GLY A 88 8.62 -20.34 -1.60
N PHE A 89 9.73 -20.35 -2.32
CA PHE A 89 9.77 -20.30 -3.78
C PHE A 89 10.51 -21.50 -4.34
N CYS A 90 10.07 -21.98 -5.51
CA CYS A 90 10.77 -23.01 -6.25
C CYS A 90 12.09 -22.47 -6.80
N ARG A 91 13.20 -23.15 -6.52
CA ARG A 91 14.54 -22.76 -6.96
C ARG A 91 15.32 -23.96 -7.47
N SER A 92 16.29 -23.70 -8.34
CA SER A 92 17.21 -24.72 -8.85
C SER A 92 18.31 -24.97 -7.81
N LYS A 93 18.53 -26.24 -7.46
CA LYS A 93 19.60 -26.63 -6.53
C LYS A 93 20.98 -26.33 -7.12
N SER A 94 21.17 -26.65 -8.40
CA SER A 94 22.45 -26.54 -9.08
C SER A 94 22.79 -25.12 -9.57
N ASN A 95 21.79 -24.30 -9.93
CA ASN A 95 22.04 -22.98 -10.51
C ASN A 95 22.03 -21.84 -9.49
N ASN A 96 20.92 -21.63 -8.78
CA ASN A 96 20.76 -20.46 -7.90
C ASN A 96 20.61 -20.79 -6.41
N GLY A 97 20.59 -22.07 -6.05
CA GLY A 97 20.62 -22.58 -4.68
C GLY A 97 19.47 -22.07 -3.80
N CYS A 98 19.57 -22.32 -2.50
CA CYS A 98 18.63 -21.82 -1.50
C CYS A 98 19.37 -20.96 -0.47
N SER A 99 19.85 -19.80 -0.91
CA SER A 99 20.63 -18.91 -0.05
C SER A 99 19.80 -18.46 1.16
N GLY A 100 20.20 -18.92 2.36
CA GLY A 100 19.51 -18.64 3.63
C GLY A 100 18.27 -19.50 3.88
N GLY A 101 18.13 -20.67 3.26
CA GLY A 101 17.02 -21.58 3.50
C GLY A 101 17.34 -23.05 3.26
N THR A 102 16.32 -23.89 3.32
CA THR A 102 16.40 -25.34 3.13
C THR A 102 15.54 -25.77 1.95
N PHE A 103 16.05 -26.71 1.16
CA PHE A 103 15.31 -27.32 0.06
C PHE A 103 14.41 -28.46 0.57
N HIS A 104 13.18 -28.48 0.07
CA HIS A 104 12.19 -29.52 0.32
C HIS A 104 11.71 -30.13 -1.01
N THR A 105 11.74 -31.46 -1.09
CA THR A 105 11.33 -32.24 -2.27
C THR A 105 9.81 -32.31 -2.40
N GLY A 106 9.33 -32.47 -3.64
CA GLY A 106 7.91 -32.79 -3.92
C GLY A 106 6.92 -31.62 -3.89
N ALA A 107 7.37 -30.40 -3.61
CA ALA A 107 6.52 -29.21 -3.49
C ALA A 107 6.63 -28.23 -4.68
N CYS A 108 7.41 -28.57 -5.72
CA CYS A 108 7.64 -27.76 -6.90
C CYS A 108 7.49 -28.61 -8.18
N PRO A 109 6.92 -28.05 -9.27
CA PRO A 109 6.88 -28.73 -10.56
C PRO A 109 8.26 -28.72 -11.23
N GLY A 110 8.49 -29.68 -12.12
CA GLY A 110 9.71 -29.76 -12.92
C GLY A 110 10.65 -30.88 -12.50
N SER A 111 11.92 -30.73 -12.84
CA SER A 111 12.95 -31.74 -12.56
C SER A 111 13.28 -31.85 -11.07
N SER A 112 14.00 -32.92 -10.69
CA SER A 112 14.46 -33.11 -9.31
C SER A 112 15.43 -32.04 -8.80
N ASP A 113 15.98 -31.22 -9.71
CA ASP A 113 16.80 -30.06 -9.42
C ASP A 113 15.96 -28.86 -8.94
N ILE A 114 14.67 -28.80 -9.29
CA ILE A 114 13.76 -27.74 -8.85
C ILE A 114 13.06 -28.16 -7.56
N GLN A 115 13.39 -27.49 -6.45
CA GLN A 115 12.85 -27.81 -5.13
C GLN A 115 12.37 -26.57 -4.40
N CYS A 116 11.49 -26.78 -3.42
CA CYS A 116 10.94 -25.69 -2.64
C CYS A 116 12.00 -25.16 -1.69
N CYS A 117 12.48 -23.95 -1.93
CA CYS A 117 13.42 -23.25 -1.06
C CYS A 117 12.63 -22.47 -0.01
N ILE A 118 12.68 -22.95 1.22
CA ILE A 118 12.04 -22.30 2.37
C ILE A 118 13.15 -21.68 3.21
N LYS A 119 13.17 -20.34 3.26
CA LYS A 119 13.96 -19.65 4.27
C LYS A 119 13.20 -19.74 5.58
N LEU A 120 13.64 -20.63 6.47
CA LEU A 120 13.24 -20.51 7.86
C LEU A 120 13.73 -19.14 8.31
N SER A 121 12.82 -18.29 8.78
CA SER A 121 13.16 -16.98 9.32
C SER A 121 14.07 -17.18 10.53
N THR A 122 15.37 -17.31 10.31
CA THR A 122 16.37 -16.96 11.31
C THR A 122 16.29 -15.45 11.42
N SER A 123 15.43 -15.00 12.33
CA SER A 123 15.52 -13.65 12.88
C SER A 123 17.00 -13.37 13.15
N PRO A 124 17.61 -12.32 12.57
CA PRO A 124 18.93 -11.91 13.01
C PRO A 124 18.87 -11.67 14.52
N THR A 125 19.87 -12.22 15.23
CA THR A 125 20.02 -12.20 16.68
C THR A 125 19.49 -10.89 17.29
N PRO A 126 18.51 -10.93 18.20
CA PRO A 126 18.05 -9.73 18.87
C PRO A 126 19.17 -9.21 19.76
N SER A 127 19.57 -7.95 19.52
CA SER A 127 20.04 -7.11 20.62
C SER A 127 18.98 -7.20 21.73
N PRO A 128 19.34 -7.26 23.02
CA PRO A 128 18.38 -7.54 24.08
C PRO A 128 17.37 -6.39 24.20
N LEU A 129 16.28 -6.47 23.44
CA LEU A 129 15.05 -5.76 23.73
C LEU A 129 14.37 -6.49 24.89
N PRO A 130 13.82 -5.77 25.88
CA PRO A 130 13.18 -6.40 27.02
C PRO A 130 12.04 -7.32 26.60
N THR A 131 12.00 -8.50 27.21
CA THR A 131 10.88 -9.46 27.22
C THR A 131 9.55 -8.72 27.43
N PRO A 132 8.43 -9.13 26.80
CA PRO A 132 7.25 -8.28 26.65
C PRO A 132 6.55 -7.99 27.98
N ILE A 133 6.69 -6.76 28.46
CA ILE A 133 5.50 -6.04 28.91
C ILE A 133 4.71 -5.84 27.63
N ASP A 134 3.54 -6.49 27.49
CA ASP A 134 2.71 -6.39 26.30
C ASP A 134 2.19 -4.96 26.19
N CYS A 135 3.00 -4.09 25.61
CA CYS A 135 2.77 -2.65 25.44
C CYS A 135 1.39 -2.36 24.83
N ARG A 136 0.83 -3.32 24.09
CA ARG A 136 -0.51 -3.30 23.52
C ARG A 136 -1.62 -3.20 24.56
N LYS A 137 -1.42 -3.76 25.77
CA LYS A 137 -2.36 -3.68 26.90
C LYS A 137 -2.47 -2.28 27.49
N THR A 138 -1.49 -1.43 27.25
CA THR A 138 -1.44 -0.06 27.76
C THR A 138 -1.30 0.98 26.64
N LEU A 139 -1.51 0.56 25.39
CA LEU A 139 -1.32 1.38 24.19
C LEU A 139 0.03 2.09 24.15
N SER A 140 1.11 1.45 24.59
CA SER A 140 2.42 2.07 24.80
C SER A 140 3.53 1.50 23.92
N CYS A 141 3.19 0.80 22.83
CA CYS A 141 4.20 0.25 21.94
C CYS A 141 4.94 1.37 21.23
N THR A 142 6.27 1.27 21.24
CA THR A 142 7.13 2.17 20.45
C THR A 142 7.00 1.86 18.97
N PHE A 143 7.32 2.83 18.10
CA PHE A 143 7.50 2.62 16.66
C PHE A 143 8.26 1.33 16.35
N ALA A 144 9.43 1.14 16.97
CA ALA A 144 10.29 -0.02 16.71
C ALA A 144 9.62 -1.35 17.08
N GLN A 145 8.83 -1.38 18.15
CA GLN A 145 8.08 -2.58 18.53
C GLN A 145 6.96 -2.88 17.53
N ILE A 146 6.26 -1.85 17.03
CA ILE A 146 5.20 -2.01 16.02
C ILE A 146 5.80 -2.47 14.69
N GLU A 147 6.88 -1.81 14.25
CA GLU A 147 7.61 -2.09 13.02
C GLU A 147 8.13 -3.54 12.98
N ALA A 148 8.64 -4.05 14.10
CA ALA A 148 9.13 -5.42 14.21
C ALA A 148 8.04 -6.50 14.09
N THR A 149 6.75 -6.15 14.11
CA THR A 149 5.65 -7.11 13.96
C THR A 149 5.28 -7.37 12.51
N SER A 150 4.76 -8.57 12.23
CA SER A 150 4.14 -8.89 10.94
C SER A 150 2.84 -8.10 10.71
N MET A 151 2.44 -7.92 9.45
CA MET A 151 1.15 -7.31 9.08
C MET A 151 -0.04 -7.99 9.78
N ASP A 152 -0.05 -9.32 9.89
CA ASP A 152 -1.14 -10.03 10.59
C ASP A 152 -1.21 -9.70 12.09
N THR A 153 -0.05 -9.62 12.74
CA THR A 153 0.04 -9.24 14.16
C THR A 153 -0.41 -7.81 14.36
N ARG A 154 -0.07 -6.93 13.41
CA ARG A 154 -0.44 -5.53 13.43
C ARG A 154 -1.92 -5.30 13.14
N LEU A 155 -2.51 -6.08 12.24
CA LEU A 155 -3.96 -6.12 12.01
C LEU A 155 -4.70 -6.57 13.26
N ALA A 156 -4.23 -7.63 13.92
CA ALA A 156 -4.78 -8.09 15.18
C ALA A 156 -4.68 -6.99 16.26
N TYR A 157 -3.57 -6.24 16.28
CA TYR A 157 -3.42 -5.13 17.21
C TYR A 157 -4.39 -3.98 16.93
N MET A 158 -4.54 -3.56 15.68
CA MET A 158 -5.52 -2.54 15.28
C MET A 158 -6.96 -2.92 15.70
N LYS A 159 -7.35 -4.18 15.50
CA LYS A 159 -8.64 -4.71 15.95
C LYS A 159 -8.77 -4.69 17.47
N ALA A 160 -7.71 -5.06 18.19
CA ALA A 160 -7.71 -5.04 19.65
C ALA A 160 -7.79 -3.62 20.22
N MET A 161 -7.12 -2.63 19.61
CA MET A 161 -7.25 -1.21 20.02
C MET A 161 -8.71 -0.74 19.92
N GLN A 162 -9.32 -1.00 18.76
CA GLN A 162 -10.72 -0.66 18.50
C GLN A 162 -11.68 -1.33 19.49
N ALA A 163 -11.55 -2.65 19.68
CA ALA A 163 -12.46 -3.41 20.52
C ALA A 163 -12.32 -3.12 22.02
N ASN A 164 -11.09 -2.93 22.50
CA ASN A 164 -10.81 -2.90 23.95
C ASN A 164 -10.61 -1.48 24.51
N PHE A 165 -10.23 -0.50 23.69
CA PHE A 165 -9.85 0.84 24.17
C PHE A 165 -10.70 1.96 23.59
N PHE A 166 -11.16 1.85 22.34
CA PHE A 166 -11.78 2.99 21.65
C PHE A 166 -13.30 3.09 21.83
N GLY A 167 -13.92 2.15 22.55
CA GLY A 167 -15.33 2.24 22.96
C GLY A 167 -15.66 3.54 23.71
N PRO A 168 -14.96 3.86 24.81
CA PRO A 168 -15.12 5.13 25.54
C PRO A 168 -14.81 6.41 24.74
N LEU A 169 -14.22 6.28 23.55
CA LEU A 169 -13.91 7.40 22.65
C LEU A 169 -14.95 7.55 21.53
N ASN A 170 -16.00 6.72 21.51
CA ASN A 170 -16.92 6.57 20.37
C ASN A 170 -16.20 6.30 19.04
N ALA A 171 -15.08 5.56 19.09
CA ALA A 171 -14.23 5.32 17.93
C ALA A 171 -13.91 3.84 17.69
N GLY A 172 -14.71 2.93 18.25
CA GLY A 172 -14.50 1.48 18.20
C GLY A 172 -14.61 0.83 16.82
N ASN A 173 -15.05 1.58 15.80
CA ASN A 173 -15.15 1.11 14.41
C ASN A 173 -14.55 2.09 13.39
N GLN A 174 -13.79 3.11 13.84
CA GLN A 174 -13.34 4.22 12.98
C GLN A 174 -12.02 3.94 12.24
N PHE A 175 -11.55 2.69 12.23
CA PHE A 175 -10.25 2.33 11.62
C PHE A 175 -10.33 1.10 10.73
N ARG A 176 -11.54 0.73 10.26
CA ARG A 176 -11.71 -0.42 9.36
C ARG A 176 -11.12 -0.17 7.98
N ALA A 177 -11.05 1.09 7.56
CA ALA A 177 -10.25 1.49 6.40
C ALA A 177 -8.77 1.08 6.53
N ILE A 178 -8.16 1.28 7.71
CA ILE A 178 -6.76 0.89 7.97
C ILE A 178 -6.63 -0.63 8.05
N GLU A 179 -7.60 -1.32 8.66
CA GLU A 179 -7.65 -2.79 8.61
C GLU A 179 -7.63 -3.32 7.16
N GLY A 180 -8.29 -2.62 6.22
CA GLY A 180 -8.35 -3.02 4.81
C GLY A 180 -7.01 -2.88 4.10
N VAL A 181 -6.27 -1.81 4.41
CA VAL A 181 -4.90 -1.61 3.93
C VAL A 181 -3.96 -2.68 4.49
N ILE A 182 -3.97 -2.93 5.80
CA ILE A 182 -3.10 -3.96 6.40
C ILE A 182 -3.46 -5.36 5.88
N THR A 183 -4.75 -5.64 5.69
CA THR A 183 -5.22 -6.89 5.08
C THR A 183 -4.70 -7.03 3.65
N PHE A 184 -4.74 -5.97 2.85
CA PHE A 184 -4.17 -5.97 1.51
C PHE A 184 -2.66 -6.25 1.55
N PHE A 185 -1.90 -5.61 2.45
CA PHE A 185 -0.48 -5.86 2.58
C PHE A 185 -0.16 -7.31 2.95
N SER A 186 -0.87 -7.86 3.93
CA SER A 186 -0.74 -9.26 4.32
C SER A 186 -1.03 -10.21 3.15
N GLN A 187 -2.14 -10.02 2.44
CA GLN A 187 -2.53 -10.85 1.29
C GLN A 187 -1.53 -10.80 0.12
N ASN A 188 -0.73 -9.74 0.02
CA ASN A 188 0.23 -9.53 -1.06
C ASN A 188 1.69 -9.70 -0.62
N ASN A 189 1.95 -10.24 0.58
CA ASN A 189 3.29 -10.39 1.16
C ASN A 189 4.09 -9.08 1.18
N LEU A 190 3.42 -7.96 1.44
CA LEU A 190 4.02 -6.65 1.61
C LEU A 190 4.20 -6.35 3.10
N GLY A 191 5.13 -5.45 3.43
CA GLY A 191 5.28 -4.99 4.81
C GLY A 191 5.93 -6.00 5.75
N ALA A 192 6.83 -6.85 5.25
CA ALA A 192 7.72 -7.60 6.14
C ALA A 192 8.50 -6.64 7.05
N PRO A 193 8.83 -7.01 8.30
CA PRO A 193 9.68 -6.18 9.15
C PRO A 193 10.97 -5.76 8.42
N ASN A 194 11.45 -4.57 8.73
CA ASN A 194 12.56 -3.90 8.07
C ASN A 194 12.33 -3.70 6.55
N SER A 195 11.13 -3.26 6.18
CA SER A 195 10.79 -2.85 4.81
C SER A 195 10.15 -1.47 4.77
N TRP A 196 10.15 -0.85 3.59
CA TRP A 196 9.55 0.47 3.39
C TRP A 196 8.07 0.50 3.79
N VAL A 197 7.26 -0.47 3.34
CA VAL A 197 5.83 -0.58 3.70
C VAL A 197 5.64 -0.79 5.21
N SER A 198 6.48 -1.60 5.86
CA SER A 198 6.39 -1.84 7.32
C SER A 198 6.57 -0.53 8.10
N TYR A 199 7.55 0.30 7.73
CA TYR A 199 7.82 1.57 8.37
C TYR A 199 6.68 2.59 8.19
N VAL A 200 6.16 2.70 6.96
CA VAL A 200 5.03 3.59 6.67
C VAL A 200 3.83 3.23 7.54
N ASP A 201 3.43 1.96 7.54
CA ASP A 201 2.28 1.49 8.27
C ASP A 201 2.49 1.50 9.80
N ALA A 202 3.72 1.25 10.28
CA ALA A 202 4.05 1.38 11.70
C ALA A 202 3.84 2.82 12.20
N GLY A 203 4.14 3.84 11.38
CA GLY A 203 3.86 5.24 11.69
C GLY A 203 2.35 5.52 11.84
N ILE A 204 1.51 4.89 11.02
CA ILE A 204 0.04 4.99 11.11
C ILE A 204 -0.44 4.43 12.45
N VAL A 205 -0.05 3.19 12.76
CA VAL A 205 -0.49 2.46 13.95
C VAL A 205 0.01 3.13 15.22
N GLU A 206 1.26 3.59 15.26
CA GLU A 206 1.80 4.34 16.41
C GLU A 206 1.03 5.64 16.65
N GLY A 207 0.74 6.42 15.59
CA GLY A 207 0.02 7.67 15.71
C GLY A 207 -1.39 7.48 16.30
N ILE A 208 -2.12 6.46 15.81
CA ILE A 208 -3.46 6.09 16.30
C ILE A 208 -3.39 5.64 17.76
N GLN A 209 -2.47 4.73 18.07
CA GLN A 209 -2.26 4.20 19.43
C GLN A 209 -2.01 5.34 20.42
N ASN A 210 -1.00 6.16 20.16
CA ASN A 210 -0.58 7.23 21.06
C ASN A 210 -1.67 8.31 21.19
N GLY A 211 -2.36 8.64 20.08
CA GLY A 211 -3.48 9.57 20.11
C GLY A 211 -4.61 9.09 21.02
N GLY A 212 -4.97 7.81 20.93
CA GLY A 212 -5.99 7.20 21.78
C GLY A 212 -5.54 7.11 23.24
N ALA A 213 -4.29 6.68 23.49
CA ALA A 213 -3.70 6.60 24.82
C ALA A 213 -3.71 7.97 25.54
N ASN A 214 -3.41 9.05 24.81
CA ASN A 214 -3.42 10.41 25.33
C ASN A 214 -4.82 10.84 25.81
N VAL A 215 -5.89 10.51 25.07
CA VAL A 215 -7.27 10.88 25.43
C VAL A 215 -7.86 9.98 26.52
N LEU A 216 -7.41 8.73 26.58
CA LEU A 216 -7.76 7.79 27.63
C LEU A 216 -7.00 8.02 28.94
N GLY A 217 -5.99 8.90 28.95
CA GLY A 217 -5.16 9.17 30.12
C GLY A 217 -4.21 8.03 30.49
N LEU A 218 -3.86 7.16 29.53
CA LEU A 218 -2.93 6.04 29.76
C LEU A 218 -1.47 6.50 29.79
N HIS A 219 -1.13 7.48 28.95
CA HIS A 219 0.15 8.21 28.95
C HIS A 219 0.05 9.46 28.08
N SER A 220 1.13 10.25 28.00
CA SER A 220 1.23 11.45 27.17
C SER A 220 2.31 11.36 26.07
N LYS A 221 2.82 10.15 25.77
CA LYS A 221 3.87 9.95 24.76
C LYS A 221 3.35 10.24 23.36
N ASP A 222 4.16 10.89 22.54
CA ASP A 222 3.90 11.09 21.11
C ASP A 222 4.79 10.24 20.19
N GLY A 223 5.94 9.77 20.66
CA GLY A 223 6.90 9.02 19.84
C GLY A 223 7.56 9.86 18.75
N GLY A 224 7.46 11.19 18.82
CA GLY A 224 7.88 12.11 17.75
C GLY A 224 6.96 12.10 16.52
N ASN A 225 5.84 11.38 16.57
CA ASN A 225 4.90 11.27 15.47
C ASN A 225 3.94 12.46 15.45
N PRO A 226 4.01 13.39 14.46
CA PRO A 226 3.13 14.56 14.41
C PRO A 226 1.65 14.22 14.25
N GLY A 227 1.32 13.00 13.76
CA GLY A 227 -0.05 12.53 13.68
C GLY A 227 -0.68 12.26 15.05
N THR A 228 0.09 12.02 16.11
CA THR A 228 -0.44 11.72 17.45
C THR A 228 -1.31 12.84 18.01
N ALA A 229 -0.89 14.10 17.86
CA ALA A 229 -1.67 15.24 18.34
C ALA A 229 -3.02 15.34 17.60
N LEU A 230 -3.00 15.14 16.28
CA LEU A 230 -4.21 15.17 15.45
C LEU A 230 -5.15 14.00 15.76
N TRP A 231 -4.62 12.80 15.97
CA TRP A 231 -5.43 11.67 16.43
C TRP A 231 -6.04 11.93 17.80
N ALA A 232 -5.30 12.52 18.74
CA ALA A 232 -5.85 12.90 20.03
C ALA A 232 -6.98 13.94 19.88
N ASP A 233 -6.83 14.92 18.99
CA ASP A 233 -7.90 15.89 18.68
C ASP A 233 -9.13 15.20 18.09
N PHE A 234 -8.94 14.27 17.15
CA PHE A 234 -10.00 13.46 16.58
C PHE A 234 -10.75 12.66 17.65
N PHE A 235 -10.04 11.95 18.52
CA PHE A 235 -10.63 11.17 19.61
C PHE A 235 -11.35 12.03 20.64
N ARG A 236 -10.83 13.23 20.97
CA ARG A 236 -11.54 14.16 21.87
C ARG A 236 -12.87 14.61 21.27
N LYS A 237 -12.92 14.90 19.97
CA LYS A 237 -14.17 15.25 19.29
C LYS A 237 -15.15 14.08 19.25
N MET A 238 -14.70 12.88 18.91
CA MET A 238 -15.55 11.68 18.94
C MET A 238 -16.12 11.41 20.33
N LYS A 239 -15.28 11.51 21.37
CA LYS A 239 -15.70 11.40 22.78
C LYS A 239 -16.72 12.46 23.19
N ALA A 240 -16.64 13.67 22.64
CA ALA A 240 -17.53 14.80 22.93
C ALA A 240 -18.88 14.75 22.19
N GLY A 241 -19.21 13.64 21.52
CA GLY A 241 -20.48 13.46 20.80
C GLY A 241 -20.32 13.36 19.28
N GLY A 242 -19.10 13.39 18.76
CA GLY A 242 -18.83 13.27 17.33
C GLY A 242 -18.63 14.62 16.64
N TYR A 243 -18.54 14.57 15.32
CA TYR A 243 -18.48 15.75 14.47
C TYR A 243 -19.88 16.18 14.05
N GLU A 244 -20.05 17.46 13.74
CA GLU A 244 -21.32 18.04 13.30
C GLU A 244 -21.86 17.40 12.02
N ASP A 245 -20.97 17.06 11.11
CA ASP A 245 -21.28 16.45 9.83
C ASP A 245 -20.14 15.53 9.36
N ARG A 246 -20.44 14.77 8.31
CA ARG A 246 -19.49 13.84 7.71
C ARG A 246 -18.26 14.54 7.12
N ASP A 247 -18.40 15.72 6.54
CA ASP A 247 -17.27 16.41 5.90
C ASP A 247 -16.22 16.83 6.94
N LYS A 248 -16.65 17.33 8.11
CA LYS A 248 -15.75 17.67 9.22
C LYS A 248 -15.13 16.42 9.85
N HIS A 249 -15.90 15.33 9.95
CA HIS A 249 -15.39 14.04 10.39
C HIS A 249 -14.28 13.52 9.47
N ASP A 250 -14.57 13.43 8.17
CA ASP A 250 -13.66 12.91 7.15
C ASP A 250 -12.42 13.80 7.02
N PHE A 251 -12.56 15.12 7.19
CA PHE A 251 -11.43 16.04 7.29
C PHE A 251 -10.55 15.70 8.51
N GLY A 252 -11.12 15.63 9.71
CA GLY A 252 -10.37 15.35 10.94
C GLY A 252 -9.66 14.00 10.92
N TRP A 253 -10.33 12.96 10.41
CA TRP A 253 -9.74 11.64 10.26
C TRP A 253 -8.61 11.64 9.22
N SER A 254 -8.86 12.18 8.03
CA SER A 254 -7.91 12.11 6.92
C SER A 254 -6.64 12.93 7.16
N ILE A 255 -6.69 14.06 7.88
CA ILE A 255 -5.47 14.83 8.21
C ILE A 255 -4.61 14.10 9.24
N SER A 256 -5.25 13.40 10.18
CA SER A 256 -4.56 12.65 11.24
C SER A 256 -3.84 11.46 10.62
N GLU A 257 -4.53 10.73 9.75
CA GLU A 257 -3.97 9.62 9.00
C GLU A 257 -2.84 10.07 8.06
N GLU A 258 -3.00 11.17 7.32
CA GLU A 258 -1.95 11.71 6.45
C GLU A 258 -0.66 12.02 7.21
N LYS A 259 -0.75 12.67 8.38
CA LYS A 259 0.44 13.04 9.15
C LYS A 259 1.16 11.83 9.71
N SER A 260 0.43 10.84 10.22
CA SER A 260 1.04 9.59 10.68
C SER A 260 1.69 8.80 9.53
N THR A 261 1.02 8.74 8.38
CA THR A 261 1.52 8.10 7.16
C THR A 261 2.77 8.80 6.62
N GLY A 262 2.76 10.14 6.60
CA GLY A 262 3.90 10.97 6.19
C GLY A 262 5.12 10.79 7.10
N TYR A 263 4.89 10.69 8.42
CA TYR A 263 5.94 10.40 9.39
C TYR A 263 6.58 9.03 9.15
N GLY A 264 5.77 7.97 9.03
CA GLY A 264 6.26 6.63 8.71
C GLY A 264 7.04 6.60 7.38
N LYS A 265 6.55 7.31 6.35
CA LYS A 265 7.27 7.47 5.08
C LYS A 265 8.61 8.17 5.22
N GLN A 266 8.67 9.26 5.98
CA GLN A 266 9.94 9.97 6.20
C GLN A 266 11.00 9.05 6.82
N LEU A 267 10.60 8.23 7.80
CA LEU A 267 11.50 7.24 8.40
C LEU A 267 11.86 6.11 7.43
N ALA A 268 10.92 5.70 6.59
CA ALA A 268 11.14 4.69 5.57
C ALA A 268 12.13 5.16 4.50
N ASP A 269 11.94 6.36 3.95
CA ASP A 269 12.79 6.95 2.90
C ASP A 269 14.23 7.20 3.38
N ALA A 270 14.43 7.41 4.68
CA ALA A 270 15.75 7.54 5.27
C ALA A 270 16.54 6.22 5.30
N LYS A 271 15.87 5.06 5.10
CA LYS A 271 16.47 3.73 5.24
C LYS A 271 16.33 2.85 4.01
N PHE A 272 15.27 3.04 3.23
CA PHE A 272 14.89 2.17 2.13
C PHE A 272 14.52 3.00 0.90
N SER A 273 14.61 2.38 -0.26
CA SER A 273 14.04 2.91 -1.49
C SER A 273 12.73 2.19 -1.79
N ALA A 274 11.64 2.93 -1.88
CA ALA A 274 10.38 2.39 -2.36
C ALA A 274 10.52 1.94 -3.81
N SER A 275 9.94 0.78 -4.14
CA SER A 275 9.71 0.40 -5.53
C SER A 275 8.77 1.39 -6.22
N GLY A 276 8.79 1.40 -7.57
CA GLY A 276 7.84 2.20 -8.34
C GLY A 276 6.38 1.88 -8.00
N ARG A 277 6.09 0.61 -7.67
CA ARG A 277 4.75 0.17 -7.29
C ARG A 277 4.33 0.63 -5.89
N GLU A 278 5.23 0.56 -4.90
CA GLU A 278 4.97 1.10 -3.56
C GLU A 278 4.80 2.63 -3.61
N SER A 279 5.61 3.32 -4.41
CA SER A 279 5.52 4.76 -4.62
C SER A 279 4.17 5.15 -5.23
N LEU A 280 3.75 4.45 -6.28
CA LEU A 280 2.47 4.69 -6.94
C LEU A 280 1.27 4.38 -6.04
N TRP A 281 1.35 3.28 -5.28
CA TRP A 281 0.31 2.94 -4.30
C TRP A 281 0.20 4.03 -3.23
N TYR A 282 1.33 4.47 -2.67
CA TYR A 282 1.37 5.57 -1.72
C TYR A 282 0.78 6.86 -2.29
N MET A 283 1.14 7.24 -3.52
CA MET A 283 0.58 8.42 -4.17
C MET A 283 -0.93 8.32 -4.37
N SER A 284 -1.43 7.12 -4.66
CA SER A 284 -2.87 6.89 -4.79
C SER A 284 -3.61 7.06 -3.46
N THR A 285 -2.97 6.79 -2.31
CA THR A 285 -3.57 7.11 -0.99
C THR A 285 -3.79 8.62 -0.79
N GLN A 286 -3.02 9.48 -1.46
CA GLN A 286 -3.26 10.93 -1.44
C GLN A 286 -4.56 11.30 -2.15
N VAL A 287 -4.91 10.56 -3.21
CA VAL A 287 -6.20 10.72 -3.91
C VAL A 287 -7.36 10.32 -3.00
N PHE A 288 -7.23 9.20 -2.26
CA PHE A 288 -8.22 8.79 -1.27
C PHE A 288 -8.50 9.90 -0.24
N ARG A 289 -7.44 10.47 0.36
CA ARG A 289 -7.57 11.59 1.32
C ARG A 289 -8.15 12.84 0.68
N TRP A 290 -7.77 13.14 -0.56
CA TRP A 290 -8.33 14.27 -1.29
C TRP A 290 -9.84 14.10 -1.49
N ILE A 291 -10.30 12.89 -1.82
CA ILE A 291 -11.73 12.58 -1.98
C ILE A 291 -12.47 12.79 -0.65
N MET A 292 -11.94 12.28 0.45
CA MET A 292 -12.50 12.48 1.80
C MET A 292 -12.71 13.96 2.13
N ARG A 293 -11.75 14.82 1.76
CA ARG A 293 -11.79 16.26 2.07
C ARG A 293 -12.60 17.08 1.06
N ASN A 294 -12.93 16.51 -0.09
CA ASN A 294 -13.53 17.22 -1.21
C ASN A 294 -14.67 16.42 -1.84
N LYS A 295 -15.60 15.91 -1.01
CA LYS A 295 -16.72 15.05 -1.46
C LYS A 295 -17.47 15.63 -2.66
N GLY A 296 -17.93 16.88 -2.58
CA GLY A 296 -18.70 17.51 -3.66
C GLY A 296 -17.93 17.60 -4.98
N LEU A 297 -16.66 17.98 -4.94
CA LEU A 297 -15.79 18.01 -6.12
C LEU A 297 -15.52 16.60 -6.66
N SER A 298 -15.39 15.61 -5.79
CA SER A 298 -15.14 14.21 -6.15
C SER A 298 -16.36 13.58 -6.83
N VAL A 299 -17.56 13.83 -6.32
CA VAL A 299 -18.82 13.41 -6.94
C VAL A 299 -18.95 14.01 -8.34
N ALA A 300 -18.67 15.32 -8.50
CA ALA A 300 -18.69 15.98 -9.80
C ALA A 300 -17.65 15.39 -10.77
N ALA A 301 -16.44 15.11 -10.27
CA ALA A 301 -15.36 14.49 -11.05
C ALA A 301 -15.76 13.10 -11.56
N ILE A 302 -16.27 12.23 -10.69
CA ILE A 302 -16.66 10.86 -11.04
C ILE A 302 -17.84 10.86 -12.01
N ARG A 303 -18.84 11.74 -11.82
CA ARG A 303 -19.90 11.94 -12.81
C ARG A 303 -19.34 12.30 -14.18
N GLY A 304 -18.38 13.24 -14.23
CA GLY A 304 -17.70 13.61 -15.47
C GLY A 304 -16.97 12.43 -16.13
N VAL A 305 -16.24 11.64 -15.35
CA VAL A 305 -15.55 10.42 -15.83
C VAL A 305 -16.54 9.40 -16.40
N ILE A 306 -17.67 9.18 -15.72
CA ILE A 306 -18.74 8.29 -16.20
C ILE A 306 -19.33 8.80 -17.50
N THR A 307 -19.66 10.08 -17.61
CA THR A 307 -20.21 10.68 -18.83
C THR A 307 -19.24 10.56 -20.01
N VAL A 308 -17.94 10.75 -19.80
CA VAL A 308 -16.92 10.58 -20.85
C VAL A 308 -16.80 9.12 -21.29
N ASN A 309 -16.73 8.18 -20.34
CA ASN A 309 -16.63 6.75 -20.67
C ASN A 309 -17.93 6.17 -21.24
N ALA A 310 -19.07 6.80 -20.99
CA ALA A 310 -20.35 6.39 -21.57
C ALA A 310 -20.39 6.51 -23.11
N VAL A 311 -19.48 7.28 -23.71
CA VAL A 311 -19.34 7.36 -25.17
C VAL A 311 -18.97 5.99 -25.75
N THR A 312 -18.10 5.25 -25.07
CA THR A 312 -17.66 3.90 -25.50
C THR A 312 -18.40 2.78 -24.77
N ASN A 313 -18.98 3.07 -23.60
CA ASN A 313 -19.78 2.11 -22.84
C ASN A 313 -21.05 2.77 -22.25
N PRO A 314 -22.14 2.89 -23.04
CA PRO A 314 -23.36 3.60 -22.63
C PRO A 314 -24.01 3.09 -21.34
N SER A 315 -23.77 1.82 -20.97
CA SER A 315 -24.30 1.22 -19.74
C SER A 315 -23.83 1.94 -18.47
N LEU A 316 -22.72 2.69 -18.53
CA LEU A 316 -22.21 3.46 -17.40
C LEU A 316 -23.14 4.61 -16.99
N LEU A 317 -23.98 5.13 -17.89
CA LEU A 317 -24.93 6.21 -17.55
C LEU A 317 -25.95 5.78 -16.49
N ALA A 318 -26.32 4.49 -16.46
CA ALA A 318 -27.21 3.95 -15.44
C ALA A 318 -26.62 4.05 -14.02
N PHE A 319 -25.31 4.29 -13.89
CA PHE A 319 -24.62 4.45 -12.62
C PHE A 319 -24.60 5.89 -12.11
N LEU A 320 -24.92 6.90 -12.94
CA LEU A 320 -24.89 8.31 -12.52
C LEU A 320 -25.70 8.63 -11.24
N PRO A 321 -26.88 8.02 -11.00
CA PRO A 321 -27.63 8.24 -9.76
C PRO A 321 -26.94 7.70 -8.49
N LEU A 322 -25.99 6.77 -8.63
CA LEU A 322 -25.32 6.10 -7.52
C LEU A 322 -23.94 6.68 -7.19
N VAL A 323 -23.54 7.79 -7.83
CA VAL A 323 -22.18 8.33 -7.64
C VAL A 323 -21.95 8.88 -6.24
N ASP A 324 -22.95 9.55 -5.65
CA ASP A 324 -22.85 10.03 -4.26
C ASP A 324 -22.68 8.85 -3.30
N ASP A 325 -23.51 7.82 -3.44
CA ASP A 325 -23.40 6.58 -2.66
C ASP A 325 -22.05 5.87 -2.87
N LEU A 326 -21.51 5.89 -4.09
CA LEU A 326 -20.19 5.34 -4.39
C LEU A 326 -19.10 6.09 -3.62
N VAL A 327 -19.12 7.42 -3.62
CA VAL A 327 -18.14 8.22 -2.88
C VAL A 327 -18.31 8.00 -1.39
N ASP A 328 -19.55 7.97 -0.90
CA ASP A 328 -19.87 7.72 0.50
C ASP A 328 -19.45 6.32 0.96
N TRP A 329 -19.60 5.29 0.13
CA TRP A 329 -19.05 3.96 0.41
C TRP A 329 -17.53 3.97 0.33
N PHE A 330 -16.96 4.62 -0.67
CA PHE A 330 -15.52 4.64 -0.90
C PHE A 330 -14.75 5.23 0.29
N THR A 331 -15.29 6.30 0.89
CA THR A 331 -14.70 6.95 2.07
C THR A 331 -15.27 6.46 3.40
N ASP A 332 -16.09 5.41 3.41
CA ASP A 332 -16.58 4.82 4.66
C ASP A 332 -15.43 4.11 5.41
N ILE A 333 -14.88 4.81 6.39
CA ILE A 333 -13.79 4.30 7.22
C ILE A 333 -14.22 3.23 8.23
N THR A 334 -15.53 2.95 8.32
CA THR A 334 -16.12 1.92 9.18
C THR A 334 -16.32 0.59 8.47
N ASP A 335 -16.08 0.54 7.15
CA ASP A 335 -16.02 -0.69 6.35
C ASP A 335 -14.58 -0.95 5.88
N ILE A 336 -14.22 -2.23 5.84
CA ILE A 336 -12.93 -2.70 5.33
C ILE A 336 -12.92 -2.81 3.80
N LYS A 337 -14.08 -3.08 3.19
CA LYS A 337 -14.20 -3.39 1.75
C LYS A 337 -13.70 -2.27 0.83
N PRO A 338 -14.00 -0.98 1.07
CA PRO A 338 -13.61 0.09 0.15
C PRO A 338 -12.10 0.20 -0.03
N THR A 339 -11.35 0.28 1.08
CA THR A 339 -9.89 0.45 1.04
C THR A 339 -9.17 -0.81 0.57
N LEU A 340 -9.70 -2.00 0.90
CA LEU A 340 -9.17 -3.26 0.37
C LEU A 340 -9.35 -3.33 -1.16
N CYS A 341 -10.53 -2.99 -1.66
CA CYS A 341 -10.79 -2.95 -3.10
C CYS A 341 -9.93 -1.90 -3.80
N PHE A 342 -9.87 -0.69 -3.25
CA PHE A 342 -9.03 0.39 -3.75
C PHE A 342 -7.56 -0.03 -3.87
N SER A 343 -7.02 -0.63 -2.81
CA SER A 343 -5.63 -1.06 -2.78
C SER A 343 -5.33 -2.09 -3.86
N LYS A 344 -6.24 -3.06 -4.09
CA LYS A 344 -6.13 -4.04 -5.17
C LYS A 344 -6.20 -3.38 -6.55
N ALA A 345 -7.20 -2.52 -6.78
CA ALA A 345 -7.38 -1.81 -8.05
C ALA A 345 -6.14 -0.96 -8.40
N VAL A 346 -5.59 -0.23 -7.44
CA VAL A 346 -4.35 0.55 -7.64
C VAL A 346 -3.17 -0.38 -7.98
N TRP A 347 -3.04 -1.48 -7.23
CA TRP A 347 -1.90 -2.40 -7.36
C TRP A 347 -1.87 -3.17 -8.68
N ASP A 348 -3.05 -3.54 -9.20
CA ASP A 348 -3.19 -4.39 -10.36
C ASP A 348 -3.34 -3.60 -11.67
N VAL A 349 -4.06 -2.47 -11.64
CA VAL A 349 -4.47 -1.76 -12.87
C VAL A 349 -3.48 -0.66 -13.27
N VAL A 350 -2.69 -0.16 -12.33
CA VAL A 350 -1.82 0.99 -12.59
C VAL A 350 -0.37 0.52 -12.75
N ASP A 351 0.13 0.62 -13.98
CA ASP A 351 1.54 0.35 -14.32
C ASP A 351 2.47 1.24 -13.48
N PRO A 352 3.48 0.69 -12.77
CA PRO A 352 4.42 1.47 -11.96
C PRO A 352 5.48 2.23 -12.78
N SER A 353 5.38 2.31 -14.11
CA SER A 353 6.31 3.07 -14.92
C SER A 353 6.40 4.55 -14.50
N PRO A 354 7.57 5.20 -14.64
CA PRO A 354 7.73 6.62 -14.31
C PRO A 354 6.69 7.53 -14.98
N ALA A 355 6.24 7.16 -16.19
CA ALA A 355 5.19 7.86 -16.92
C ALA A 355 3.83 7.81 -16.20
N SER A 356 3.50 6.69 -15.57
CA SER A 356 2.26 6.55 -14.78
C SER A 356 2.36 7.25 -13.42
N ILE A 357 3.55 7.30 -12.81
CA ILE A 357 3.77 8.08 -11.57
C ILE A 357 3.63 9.59 -11.84
N ALA A 358 3.97 10.03 -13.06
CA ALA A 358 3.78 11.41 -13.51
C ALA A 358 2.35 11.74 -14.01
N GLN A 359 1.44 10.75 -14.07
CA GLN A 359 0.06 10.99 -14.49
C GLN A 359 -0.71 11.82 -13.45
N LEU A 360 -1.59 12.69 -13.95
CA LEU A 360 -2.51 13.46 -13.10
C LEU A 360 -3.47 12.51 -12.36
N PRO A 361 -3.93 12.86 -11.15
CA PRO A 361 -4.90 12.07 -10.39
C PRO A 361 -6.16 11.64 -11.17
N VAL A 362 -6.57 12.43 -12.18
CA VAL A 362 -7.69 12.11 -13.07
C VAL A 362 -7.45 10.85 -13.91
N GLU A 363 -6.22 10.61 -14.38
CA GLU A 363 -5.91 9.42 -15.19
C GLU A 363 -5.86 8.15 -14.33
N ILE A 364 -5.39 8.28 -13.09
CA ILE A 364 -5.46 7.21 -12.09
C ILE A 364 -6.93 6.87 -11.78
N LEU A 365 -7.77 7.89 -11.58
CA LEU A 365 -9.20 7.70 -11.34
C LEU A 365 -9.91 7.01 -12.52
N LYS A 366 -9.60 7.34 -13.77
CA LYS A 366 -10.20 6.65 -14.93
C LYS A 366 -9.96 5.14 -14.92
N LYS A 367 -8.78 4.71 -14.45
CA LYS A 367 -8.41 3.30 -14.35
C LYS A 367 -9.08 2.60 -13.17
N ILE A 368 -9.18 3.28 -12.03
CA ILE A 368 -9.65 2.68 -10.78
C ILE A 368 -11.18 2.71 -10.64
N VAL A 369 -11.85 3.74 -11.15
CA VAL A 369 -13.31 3.90 -11.00
C VAL A 369 -14.11 2.68 -11.50
N PRO A 370 -13.81 2.06 -12.65
CA PRO A 370 -14.50 0.84 -13.07
C PRO A 370 -14.41 -0.31 -12.04
N GLU A 371 -13.23 -0.55 -11.47
CA GLU A 371 -13.02 -1.57 -10.44
C GLU A 371 -13.78 -1.24 -9.14
N LEU A 372 -13.76 0.03 -8.73
CA LEU A 372 -14.53 0.49 -7.56
C LEU A 372 -16.03 0.33 -7.77
N ILE A 373 -16.54 0.57 -8.98
CA ILE A 373 -17.96 0.33 -9.32
C ILE A 373 -18.31 -1.15 -9.18
N VAL A 374 -17.43 -2.05 -9.63
CA VAL A 374 -17.63 -3.51 -9.48
C VAL A 374 -17.69 -3.89 -8.00
N CYS A 375 -16.72 -3.44 -7.19
CA CYS A 375 -16.74 -3.70 -5.76
C CYS A 375 -17.96 -3.12 -5.05
N PHE A 376 -18.33 -1.89 -5.38
CA PHE A 376 -19.50 -1.21 -4.81
C PHE A 376 -20.80 -1.96 -5.11
N LYS A 377 -20.96 -2.52 -6.32
CA LYS A 377 -22.15 -3.31 -6.67
C LYS A 377 -22.22 -4.66 -5.95
N ASN A 378 -21.07 -5.20 -5.55
CA ASN A 378 -20.95 -6.49 -4.87
C ASN A 378 -20.83 -6.34 -3.34
N ARG A 379 -21.15 -5.17 -2.78
CA ARG A 379 -20.94 -4.86 -1.36
C ARG A 379 -21.92 -5.55 -0.43
#